data_AF-A0A5R8NQB2-F1
#
_entry.id   AF-A0A5R8NQB2-F1
#
_cell.length_a   1.000
_cell.length_b   1.000
_cell.length_c   1.000
_cell.angle_alpha   90.00
_cell.angle_beta   90.00
_cell.angle_gamma   90.00
#
_symmetry.space_group_name_H-M   'P 1'
#
loop_
_entity.id
_entity.type
_entity.pdbx_description
1 polymer ?
#
loop_
_entity_poly.entity_id
_entity_poly.type
_entity_poly.pdbx_seq_one_letter_code
_entity_poly.pdbx_strand_id
1 'polypeptide(L)'
;MPPTCTLRSAAEAFLDTIGPANTRRAYGIAIVKTVDQLDGRDPDAVPGHSRALDSVSDDEIGAALETLWGQAAVNTWNARRAAVAKWLSWCREQGWNAPAVPTSAARSTPPDSETPVRSRTAIDRLISRREVHLREKTLWRMLYETCARTEELLQLNIEDLDLAGRCARVKTKGAKPRTRRRGATHHEHVLESVYWDAGTARLLPRLIRGRTHGPVFVTHRRPGPGKYLADRDLCPDTGLARLSYDQARDLLDAATAVDGPGTGWDLHELRHSGLTHLGESGASLLELMAKSRHRKAENLRRYFKPSPQAMRELTSLIGPGTSRTH
;
A
#
# COMPACT_ATOMS: atom_id res chain seq x y z
N MET A 1 25.05 -31.43 22.95
CA MET A 1 24.28 -31.25 21.70
C MET A 1 23.89 -29.79 21.61
N PRO A 2 24.06 -29.12 20.45
CA PRO A 2 23.45 -27.81 20.26
C PRO A 2 21.92 -27.96 20.44
N PRO A 3 21.23 -26.94 20.99
CA PRO A 3 19.78 -27.02 21.17
C PRO A 3 19.13 -27.29 19.80
N THR A 4 18.30 -28.32 19.73
CA THR A 4 17.55 -28.67 18.51
C THR A 4 16.71 -27.47 18.11
N CYS A 5 17.01 -26.87 16.95
CA CYS A 5 16.23 -25.75 16.43
C CYS A 5 14.83 -26.25 16.07
N THR A 6 13.80 -25.71 16.72
CA THR A 6 12.40 -26.06 16.45
C THR A 6 11.80 -25.13 15.41
N LEU A 7 10.69 -25.55 14.79
CA LEU A 7 9.94 -24.70 13.87
C LEU A 7 9.56 -23.37 14.52
N ARG A 8 9.08 -23.39 15.76
CA ARG A 8 8.67 -22.19 16.50
C ARG A 8 9.83 -21.26 16.83
N SER A 9 10.94 -21.80 17.37
CA SER A 9 12.12 -20.97 17.67
C SER A 9 12.73 -20.36 16.40
N ALA A 10 12.75 -21.11 15.30
CA ALA A 10 13.23 -20.61 14.01
C ALA A 10 12.32 -19.51 13.44
N ALA A 11 10.99 -19.65 13.60
CA ALA A 11 10.02 -18.66 13.16
C ALA A 11 10.15 -17.35 13.96
N GLU A 12 10.22 -17.43 15.28
CA GLU A 12 10.40 -16.27 16.17
C GLU A 12 11.71 -15.53 15.83
N ALA A 13 12.82 -16.26 15.75
CA ALA A 13 14.12 -15.68 15.41
C ALA A 13 14.10 -14.96 14.05
N PHE A 14 13.45 -15.54 13.03
CA PHE A 14 13.31 -14.88 11.73
C PHE A 14 12.44 -13.63 11.79
N LEU A 15 11.29 -13.68 12.48
CA LEU A 15 10.36 -12.54 12.57
C LEU A 15 10.99 -11.35 13.32
N ASP A 16 11.87 -11.62 14.28
CA ASP A 16 12.62 -10.59 14.99
C ASP A 16 13.59 -9.82 14.07
N THR A 17 14.15 -10.47 13.04
CA THR A 17 14.99 -9.80 12.04
C THR A 17 14.21 -8.77 11.19
N ILE A 18 12.88 -8.84 11.15
CA ILE A 18 12.04 -8.02 10.27
C ILE A 18 11.72 -6.70 10.96
N GLY A 19 12.49 -5.65 10.69
CA GLY A 19 12.24 -4.31 11.24
C GLY A 19 10.83 -3.74 10.94
N PRO A 20 10.33 -3.76 9.69
CA PRO A 20 9.02 -3.16 9.38
C PRO A 20 7.83 -3.94 9.98
N ALA A 21 7.07 -3.30 10.88
CA ALA A 21 5.96 -3.91 11.60
C ALA A 21 4.89 -4.55 10.70
N ASN A 22 4.50 -3.90 9.58
CA ASN A 22 3.51 -4.45 8.66
C ASN A 22 4.02 -5.72 7.96
N THR A 23 5.31 -5.75 7.59
CA THR A 23 5.93 -6.94 6.99
C THR A 23 6.04 -8.05 8.02
N ARG A 24 6.47 -7.73 9.25
CA ARG A 24 6.53 -8.70 10.36
C ARG A 24 5.15 -9.31 10.63
N ARG A 25 4.09 -8.50 10.74
CA ARG A 25 2.72 -8.98 10.94
C ARG A 25 2.25 -9.88 9.78
N ALA A 26 2.46 -9.44 8.54
CA ALA A 26 2.06 -10.22 7.37
C ALA A 26 2.79 -11.56 7.27
N TYR A 27 4.10 -11.57 7.50
CA TYR A 27 4.91 -12.78 7.52
C TYR A 27 4.56 -13.67 8.71
N GLY A 28 4.35 -13.08 9.88
CA GLY A 28 3.95 -13.79 11.09
C GLY A 28 2.66 -14.58 10.89
N ILE A 29 1.63 -14.00 10.25
CA ILE A 29 0.39 -14.72 9.91
C ILE A 29 0.67 -15.96 9.04
N ALA A 30 1.59 -15.86 8.07
CA ALA A 30 1.90 -16.99 7.20
C ALA A 30 2.71 -18.05 7.95
N ILE A 31 3.82 -17.64 8.56
CA ILE A 31 4.80 -18.54 9.16
C ILE A 31 4.21 -19.22 10.39
N VAL A 32 3.59 -18.47 11.31
CA VAL A 32 3.02 -19.03 12.54
C VAL A 32 1.92 -20.04 12.21
N LYS A 33 1.02 -19.74 11.26
CA LYS A 33 -0.01 -20.69 10.83
C LYS A 33 0.58 -21.95 10.20
N THR A 34 1.63 -21.83 9.40
CA THR A 34 2.34 -22.99 8.85
C THR A 34 3.00 -23.82 9.96
N VAL A 35 3.65 -23.18 10.93
CA VAL A 35 4.22 -23.88 12.10
C VAL A 35 3.13 -24.59 12.89
N ASP A 36 2.02 -23.93 13.18
CA ASP A 36 0.91 -24.52 13.94
C ASP A 36 0.27 -25.71 13.18
N GLN A 37 0.15 -25.63 11.86
CA GLN A 37 -0.33 -26.74 11.01
C GLN A 37 0.62 -27.94 11.03
N LEU A 38 1.94 -27.71 11.03
CA LEU A 38 2.97 -28.76 11.04
C LEU A 38 3.15 -29.39 12.42
N ASP A 39 3.02 -28.59 13.48
CA ASP A 39 3.02 -29.02 14.87
C ASP A 39 1.74 -29.83 15.23
N GLY A 40 0.72 -29.82 14.36
CA GLY A 40 -0.49 -30.64 14.51
C GLY A 40 -1.39 -30.22 15.66
N ARG A 41 -1.49 -28.92 15.98
CA ARG A 41 -2.34 -28.46 17.08
C ARG A 41 -3.82 -28.66 16.76
N ASP A 42 -4.42 -29.65 17.42
CA ASP A 42 -5.81 -29.61 17.84
C ASP A 42 -6.04 -28.28 18.60
N PRO A 43 -7.07 -27.48 18.26
CA PRO A 43 -7.38 -26.23 18.97
C PRO A 43 -7.49 -26.38 20.50
N ASP A 44 -7.71 -27.60 21.01
CA ASP A 44 -7.80 -27.91 22.45
C ASP A 44 -6.52 -28.53 23.06
N ALA A 45 -5.42 -28.71 22.31
CA ALA A 45 -4.19 -29.31 22.80
C ALA A 45 -3.26 -28.32 23.53
N VAL A 46 -2.61 -28.81 24.60
CA VAL A 46 -1.67 -28.05 25.45
C VAL A 46 -0.53 -27.44 24.60
N PRO A 47 -0.23 -26.13 24.73
CA PRO A 47 0.92 -25.52 24.05
C PRO A 47 2.22 -26.11 24.61
N GLY A 48 3.05 -26.78 23.80
CA GLY A 48 4.35 -27.23 24.34
C GLY A 48 5.38 -27.84 23.41
N HIS A 49 5.00 -28.66 22.42
CA HIS A 49 6.01 -29.41 21.64
C HIS A 49 6.01 -28.97 20.18
N SER A 50 6.90 -28.03 19.84
CA SER A 50 7.16 -27.70 18.43
C SER A 50 8.14 -28.71 17.84
N ARG A 51 7.85 -29.20 16.62
CA ARG A 51 8.69 -30.18 15.94
C ARG A 51 10.08 -29.61 15.64
N ALA A 52 11.07 -30.49 15.58
CA ALA A 52 12.41 -30.14 15.13
C ALA A 52 12.37 -29.71 13.66
N LEU A 53 13.09 -28.64 13.31
CA LEU A 53 13.08 -28.06 11.97
C LEU A 53 13.55 -29.05 10.89
N ASP A 54 14.49 -29.92 11.24
CA ASP A 54 15.07 -30.96 10.38
C ASP A 54 14.19 -32.22 10.25
N SER A 55 13.15 -32.34 11.08
CA SER A 55 12.18 -33.45 11.04
C SER A 55 11.05 -33.22 10.04
N VAL A 56 11.02 -32.08 9.36
CA VAL A 56 9.97 -31.69 8.42
C VAL A 56 10.51 -31.79 6.99
N SER A 57 9.76 -32.46 6.12
CA SER A 57 10.06 -32.59 4.71
C SER A 57 9.50 -31.43 3.88
N ASP A 58 10.05 -31.24 2.67
CA ASP A 58 9.54 -30.28 1.70
C ASP A 58 8.06 -30.55 1.35
N ASP A 59 7.67 -31.82 1.22
CA ASP A 59 6.30 -32.21 0.91
C ASP A 59 5.32 -31.83 2.02
N GLU A 60 5.71 -31.94 3.29
CA GLU A 60 4.91 -31.46 4.42
C GLU A 60 4.71 -29.94 4.38
N ILE A 61 5.74 -29.16 3.98
CA ILE A 61 5.59 -27.72 3.76
C ILE A 61 4.57 -27.44 2.66
N GLY A 62 4.66 -28.17 1.54
CA GLY A 62 3.71 -28.07 0.44
C GLY A 62 2.27 -28.37 0.89
N ALA A 63 2.07 -29.50 1.57
CA ALA A 63 0.77 -29.91 2.09
C ALA A 63 0.19 -28.91 3.10
N ALA A 64 1.01 -28.35 3.99
CA ALA A 64 0.58 -27.33 4.93
C ALA A 64 0.15 -26.03 4.21
N LEU A 65 0.89 -25.58 3.21
CA LEU A 65 0.52 -24.42 2.40
C LEU A 65 -0.81 -24.63 1.67
N GLU A 66 -0.98 -25.79 1.02
CA GLU A 66 -2.21 -26.14 0.31
C GLU A 66 -3.41 -26.26 1.26
N THR A 67 -3.24 -26.90 2.42
CA THR A 67 -4.29 -27.02 3.44
C THR A 67 -4.75 -25.65 3.93
N LEU A 68 -3.81 -24.73 4.17
CA LEU A 68 -4.11 -23.42 4.73
C LEU A 68 -4.63 -22.41 3.69
N TRP A 69 -4.15 -22.49 2.44
CA TRP A 69 -4.37 -21.44 1.43
C TRP A 69 -4.63 -21.94 -0.01
N GLY A 70 -4.81 -23.24 -0.24
CA GLY A 70 -5.05 -23.78 -1.60
C GLY A 70 -6.33 -23.23 -2.27
N GLN A 71 -7.31 -22.80 -1.47
CA GLN A 71 -8.54 -22.12 -1.94
C GLN A 71 -8.50 -20.59 -1.78
N ALA A 72 -7.38 -20.02 -1.36
CA ALA A 72 -7.26 -18.58 -1.20
C ALA A 72 -7.10 -17.88 -2.55
N ALA A 73 -7.43 -16.59 -2.61
CA ALA A 73 -7.13 -15.76 -3.78
C ALA A 73 -5.63 -15.84 -4.15
N VAL A 74 -5.31 -15.82 -5.44
CA VAL A 74 -3.95 -16.04 -5.97
C VAL A 74 -2.91 -15.13 -5.32
N ASN A 75 -3.24 -13.86 -5.09
CA ASN A 75 -2.33 -12.91 -4.44
C ASN A 75 -2.07 -13.28 -2.97
N THR A 76 -3.09 -13.79 -2.27
CA THR A 76 -2.95 -14.29 -0.90
C THR A 76 -2.06 -15.52 -0.90
N TRP A 77 -2.34 -16.52 -1.74
CA TRP A 77 -1.49 -17.72 -1.91
C TRP A 77 -0.02 -17.33 -2.12
N ASN A 78 0.25 -16.51 -3.14
CA ASN A 78 1.61 -16.09 -3.49
C ASN A 78 2.31 -15.34 -2.35
N ALA A 79 1.60 -14.49 -1.61
CA ALA A 79 2.16 -13.73 -0.49
C ALA A 79 2.51 -14.64 0.70
N ARG A 80 1.64 -15.60 1.05
CA ARG A 80 1.88 -16.55 2.15
C ARG A 80 3.01 -17.51 1.81
N ARG A 81 2.96 -18.11 0.62
CA ARG A 81 4.03 -18.94 0.06
C ARG A 81 5.38 -18.21 0.07
N ALA A 82 5.43 -16.95 -0.38
CA ALA A 82 6.68 -16.18 -0.42
C ALA A 82 7.24 -15.88 0.98
N ALA A 83 6.37 -15.64 1.97
CA ALA A 83 6.80 -15.45 3.35
C ALA A 83 7.44 -16.72 3.93
N VAL A 84 6.81 -17.88 3.73
CA VAL A 84 7.34 -19.19 4.16
C VAL A 84 8.64 -19.54 3.44
N ALA A 85 8.69 -19.35 2.12
CA ALA A 85 9.92 -19.57 1.34
C ALA A 85 11.08 -18.72 1.83
N LYS A 86 10.82 -17.46 2.19
CA LYS A 86 11.86 -16.55 2.69
C LYS A 86 12.34 -16.93 4.09
N TRP A 87 11.43 -17.36 4.96
CA TRP A 87 11.78 -17.88 6.28
C TRP A 87 12.68 -19.12 6.17
N LEU A 88 12.28 -20.11 5.37
CA LEU A 88 13.04 -21.35 5.18
C LEU A 88 14.41 -21.10 4.52
N SER A 89 14.48 -20.16 3.56
CA SER A 89 15.76 -19.73 2.99
C SER A 89 16.68 -19.13 4.06
N TRP A 90 16.15 -18.25 4.91
CA TRP A 90 16.91 -17.65 6.00
C TRP A 90 17.40 -18.70 7.00
N CYS A 91 16.59 -19.70 7.35
CA CYS A 91 17.02 -20.81 8.21
C CYS A 91 18.23 -21.56 7.64
N ARG A 92 18.24 -21.83 6.31
CA ARG A 92 19.40 -22.43 5.64
C ARG A 92 20.62 -21.52 5.65
N GLU A 93 20.43 -20.20 5.50
CA GLU A 93 21.51 -19.22 5.62
C GLU A 93 22.12 -19.18 7.03
N GLN A 94 21.36 -19.53 8.07
CA GLN A 94 21.87 -19.72 9.44
C GLN A 94 22.61 -21.05 9.65
N GLY A 95 22.70 -21.90 8.62
CA GLY A 95 23.32 -23.22 8.68
C GLY A 95 22.42 -24.32 9.26
N TRP A 96 21.11 -24.06 9.43
CA TRP A 96 20.17 -25.08 9.88
C TRP A 96 19.69 -25.95 8.72
N ASN A 97 19.49 -27.24 8.97
CA ASN A 97 18.88 -28.14 8.01
C ASN A 97 17.38 -27.88 7.97
N ALA A 98 16.94 -27.06 7.02
CA ALA A 98 15.56 -26.60 6.89
C ALA A 98 14.97 -27.00 5.53
N PRO A 99 13.69 -27.41 5.48
CA PRO A 99 13.04 -27.79 4.24
C PRO A 99 12.91 -26.61 3.28
N ALA A 100 12.64 -26.89 2.01
CA ALA A 100 12.27 -25.91 1.01
C ALA A 100 10.76 -25.91 0.75
N VAL A 101 10.27 -24.84 0.11
CA VAL A 101 8.93 -24.87 -0.49
C VAL A 101 9.03 -25.71 -1.76
N PRO A 102 8.29 -26.83 -1.88
CA PRO A 102 8.41 -27.73 -3.01
C PRO A 102 7.86 -27.10 -4.28
N THR A 103 8.23 -27.68 -5.43
CA THR A 103 7.72 -27.26 -6.74
C THR A 103 6.22 -27.49 -6.90
N SER A 104 5.65 -28.47 -6.18
CA SER A 104 4.20 -28.72 -6.12
C SER A 104 3.42 -27.50 -5.60
N ALA A 105 3.96 -26.80 -4.60
CA ALA A 105 3.45 -25.52 -4.13
C ALA A 105 4.01 -24.36 -4.97
N ALA A 106 3.82 -24.39 -6.28
CA ALA A 106 4.33 -23.36 -7.19
C ALA A 106 3.65 -22.00 -6.98
N ARG A 107 4.32 -20.94 -7.44
CA ARG A 107 3.70 -19.61 -7.53
C ARG A 107 2.59 -19.66 -8.57
N SER A 108 1.37 -19.26 -8.21
CA SER A 108 0.26 -19.15 -9.15
C SER A 108 0.32 -17.84 -9.92
N THR A 109 0.00 -17.84 -11.20
CA THR A 109 -0.06 -16.62 -12.01
C THR A 109 -1.27 -15.79 -11.56
N PRO A 110 -1.09 -14.56 -11.04
CA PRO A 110 -2.21 -13.70 -10.71
C PRO A 110 -3.09 -13.50 -11.95
N PRO A 111 -4.42 -13.60 -11.82
CA PRO A 111 -5.29 -13.11 -12.89
C PRO A 111 -4.99 -11.62 -13.09
N ASP A 112 -5.16 -11.12 -14.31
CA ASP A 112 -5.07 -9.70 -14.59
C ASP A 112 -6.13 -8.97 -13.73
N SER A 113 -5.71 -8.40 -12.61
CA SER A 113 -6.62 -7.57 -11.82
C SER A 113 -6.78 -6.25 -12.56
N GLU A 114 -7.88 -6.13 -13.30
CA GLU A 114 -8.33 -4.85 -13.82
C GLU A 114 -8.94 -4.06 -12.66
N THR A 115 -8.11 -3.23 -12.03
CA THR A 115 -8.61 -2.21 -11.12
C THR A 115 -9.59 -1.33 -11.90
N PRO A 116 -10.85 -1.16 -11.45
CA PRO A 116 -11.80 -0.35 -12.18
C PRO A 116 -11.34 1.10 -12.33
N VAL A 117 -11.51 1.67 -13.53
CA VAL A 117 -11.34 3.10 -13.78
C VAL A 117 -12.70 3.78 -13.58
N ARG A 118 -12.77 4.74 -12.66
CA ARG A 118 -13.98 5.53 -12.38
C ARG A 118 -13.94 6.81 -13.20
N SER A 119 -15.03 7.08 -13.92
CA SER A 119 -15.13 8.28 -14.75
C SER A 119 -15.01 9.56 -13.93
N ARG A 120 -14.52 10.64 -14.56
CA ARG A 120 -14.43 11.98 -13.95
C ARG A 120 -15.77 12.40 -13.33
N THR A 121 -16.86 12.21 -14.06
CA THR A 121 -18.22 12.53 -13.61
C THR A 121 -18.64 11.71 -12.38
N ALA A 122 -18.29 10.42 -12.31
CA ALA A 122 -18.63 9.60 -11.15
C ALA A 122 -17.90 10.08 -9.88
N ILE A 123 -16.61 10.43 -10.02
CA ILE A 123 -15.80 10.98 -8.93
C ILE A 123 -16.35 12.35 -8.49
N ASP A 124 -16.65 13.24 -9.44
CA ASP A 124 -17.21 14.56 -9.12
C ASP A 124 -18.59 14.47 -8.46
N ARG A 125 -19.45 13.53 -8.88
CA ARG A 125 -20.73 13.24 -8.23
C ARG A 125 -20.53 12.74 -6.80
N LEU A 126 -19.62 11.80 -6.58
CA LEU A 126 -19.29 11.30 -5.24
C LEU A 126 -18.85 12.44 -4.31
N ILE A 127 -17.98 13.34 -4.79
CA ILE A 127 -17.46 14.47 -4.00
C ILE A 127 -18.55 15.55 -3.77
N SER A 128 -19.55 15.64 -4.63
CA SER A 128 -20.63 16.64 -4.53
C SER A 128 -21.79 16.21 -3.61
N ARG A 129 -21.85 14.93 -3.22
CA ARG A 129 -22.89 14.37 -2.32
C ARG A 129 -22.99 15.13 -0.99
N ARG A 130 -24.20 15.48 -0.55
CA ARG A 130 -24.39 16.35 0.64
C ARG A 130 -24.12 15.60 1.95
N GLU A 131 -24.49 14.34 1.98
CA GLU A 131 -24.33 13.39 3.08
C GLU A 131 -22.87 13.04 3.38
N VAL A 132 -21.98 13.20 2.40
CA VAL A 132 -20.55 12.97 2.59
C VAL A 132 -19.92 14.16 3.32
N HIS A 133 -19.24 13.88 4.43
CA HIS A 133 -18.52 14.89 5.20
C HIS A 133 -17.34 15.50 4.43
N LEU A 134 -16.94 16.72 4.82
CA LEU A 134 -15.88 17.47 4.13
C LEU A 134 -14.52 16.75 4.15
N ARG A 135 -14.21 15.99 5.22
CA ARG A 135 -12.95 15.24 5.36
C ARG A 135 -12.80 14.22 4.24
N GLU A 136 -13.83 13.44 3.99
CA GLU A 136 -13.91 12.39 2.97
C GLU A 136 -13.81 13.00 1.58
N LYS A 137 -14.61 14.04 1.30
CA LYS A 137 -14.54 14.80 0.04
C LYS A 137 -13.12 15.27 -0.26
N THR A 138 -12.45 15.81 0.75
CA THR A 138 -11.08 16.31 0.63
C THR A 138 -10.11 15.17 0.37
N LEU A 139 -10.21 14.06 1.13
CA LEU A 139 -9.34 12.89 0.96
C LEU A 139 -9.50 12.28 -0.43
N TRP A 140 -10.72 12.04 -0.88
CA TRP A 140 -10.99 11.41 -2.17
C TRP A 140 -10.58 12.31 -3.33
N ARG A 141 -10.85 13.62 -3.25
CA ARG A 141 -10.38 14.58 -4.26
C ARG A 141 -8.86 14.63 -4.32
N MET A 142 -8.19 14.64 -3.16
CA MET A 142 -6.74 14.67 -3.07
C MET A 142 -6.11 13.39 -3.60
N LEU A 143 -6.67 12.21 -3.31
CA LEU A 143 -6.22 10.93 -3.87
C LEU A 143 -6.25 10.93 -5.39
N TYR A 144 -7.36 11.42 -5.96
CA TYR A 144 -7.54 11.53 -7.40
C TYR A 144 -6.54 12.52 -8.02
N GLU A 145 -6.47 13.76 -7.53
CA GLU A 145 -5.64 14.82 -8.13
C GLU A 145 -4.13 14.60 -7.93
N THR A 146 -3.72 14.10 -6.77
CA THR A 146 -2.30 13.85 -6.48
C THR A 146 -1.80 12.56 -7.10
N CYS A 147 -2.70 11.61 -7.36
CA CYS A 147 -2.35 10.23 -7.67
C CYS A 147 -1.35 9.65 -6.65
N ALA A 148 -1.38 10.08 -5.37
CA ALA A 148 -0.53 9.56 -4.29
C ALA A 148 -1.08 8.24 -3.71
N ARG A 149 -0.30 7.54 -2.89
CA ARG A 149 -0.85 6.40 -2.12
C ARG A 149 -1.67 6.92 -0.96
N THR A 150 -2.68 6.16 -0.55
CA THR A 150 -3.55 6.53 0.56
C THR A 150 -2.78 6.76 1.84
N GLU A 151 -1.89 5.85 2.21
CA GLU A 151 -1.12 6.00 3.46
C GLU A 151 -0.19 7.21 3.43
N GLU A 152 0.29 7.62 2.25
CA GLU A 152 1.11 8.82 2.10
C GLU A 152 0.31 10.09 2.44
N LEU A 153 -0.95 10.16 1.99
CA LEU A 153 -1.83 11.30 2.28
C LEU A 153 -2.40 11.27 3.69
N LEU A 154 -2.75 10.10 4.22
CA LEU A 154 -3.24 9.96 5.59
C LEU A 154 -2.17 10.34 6.62
N GLN A 155 -0.89 10.20 6.29
CA GLN A 155 0.25 10.58 7.13
C GLN A 155 0.64 12.07 7.05
N LEU A 156 -0.01 12.86 6.19
CA LEU A 156 0.27 14.30 6.12
C LEU A 156 -0.11 15.01 7.41
N ASN A 157 0.75 15.95 7.81
CA ASN A 157 0.39 16.98 8.77
C ASN A 157 0.19 18.33 8.07
N ILE A 158 -0.44 19.26 8.78
CA ILE A 158 -0.74 20.60 8.26
C ILE A 158 0.56 21.37 7.96
N GLU A 159 1.57 21.24 8.82
CA GLU A 159 2.88 21.86 8.63
C GLU A 159 3.65 21.35 7.39
N ASP A 160 3.24 20.23 6.80
CA ASP A 160 3.83 19.68 5.58
C ASP A 160 3.19 20.23 4.29
N LEU A 161 2.13 21.04 4.41
CA LEU A 161 1.35 21.57 3.29
C LEU A 161 1.86 22.93 2.83
N ASP A 162 2.14 23.07 1.54
CA ASP A 162 2.23 24.34 0.85
C ASP A 162 0.91 24.61 0.11
N LEU A 163 0.00 25.32 0.79
CA LEU A 163 -1.31 25.64 0.24
C LEU A 163 -1.24 26.58 -0.97
N ALA A 164 -0.24 27.47 -1.03
CA ALA A 164 -0.06 28.41 -2.13
C ALA A 164 0.50 27.69 -3.38
N GLY A 165 1.55 26.88 -3.18
CA GLY A 165 2.13 26.03 -4.22
C GLY A 165 1.30 24.80 -4.60
N ARG A 166 0.18 24.57 -3.91
CA ARG A 166 -0.71 23.39 -4.08
C ARG A 166 0.06 22.07 -4.03
N CYS A 167 0.99 21.96 -3.09
CA CYS A 167 1.83 20.79 -2.96
C CYS A 167 2.13 20.43 -1.50
N ALA A 168 2.54 19.18 -1.26
CA ALA A 168 2.94 18.71 0.06
C ALA A 168 4.07 17.71 -0.04
N ARG A 169 4.83 17.57 1.05
CA ARG A 169 5.92 16.60 1.16
C ARG A 169 5.42 15.32 1.80
N VAL A 170 5.54 14.18 1.11
CA VAL A 170 5.10 12.88 1.62
C VAL A 170 6.26 11.89 1.74
N LYS A 171 6.15 10.97 2.71
CA LYS A 171 7.11 9.90 2.93
C LYS A 171 6.82 8.73 1.99
N THR A 172 7.69 8.48 1.01
CA THR A 172 7.50 7.36 0.07
C THR A 172 7.69 6.00 0.75
N LYS A 173 6.79 5.05 0.48
CA LYS A 173 6.94 3.64 0.88
C LYS A 173 8.24 3.06 0.31
N GLY A 174 9.14 2.59 1.17
CA GLY A 174 10.45 2.04 0.76
C GLY A 174 11.51 3.09 0.43
N ALA A 175 11.38 4.31 0.97
CA ALA A 175 12.53 5.20 1.11
C ALA A 175 13.59 4.47 1.95
N LYS A 176 14.72 4.11 1.33
CA LYS A 176 15.85 3.54 2.06
C LYS A 176 16.33 4.61 3.04
N PRO A 177 16.49 4.28 4.34
CA PRO A 177 17.12 5.21 5.25
C PRO A 177 18.52 5.53 4.71
N ARG A 178 18.83 6.83 4.54
CA ARG A 178 20.19 7.24 4.18
C ARG A 178 21.07 7.03 5.40
N THR A 179 21.83 5.95 5.42
CA THR A 179 22.89 5.77 6.41
C THR A 179 24.04 6.75 6.07
N ARG A 180 24.31 7.71 6.96
CA ARG A 180 25.56 8.47 6.89
C ARG A 180 26.73 7.51 7.16
N ARG A 181 27.84 7.68 6.44
CA ARG A 181 29.05 6.84 6.54
C ARG A 181 29.73 6.92 7.93
N ARG A 182 29.31 7.86 8.78
CA ARG A 182 29.67 8.00 10.21
C ARG A 182 28.53 8.71 10.94
N GLY A 183 28.09 8.15 12.07
CA GLY A 183 27.06 8.72 12.95
C GLY A 183 25.83 7.82 13.12
N ALA A 184 25.01 8.13 14.14
CA ALA A 184 23.81 7.38 14.48
C ALA A 184 22.91 7.16 13.25
N THR A 185 22.34 5.96 13.14
CA THR A 185 21.43 5.57 12.05
C THR A 185 20.16 6.42 12.09
N HIS A 186 20.15 7.57 11.43
CA HIS A 186 18.93 8.31 11.19
C HIS A 186 18.18 7.69 10.02
N HIS A 187 16.94 7.29 10.27
CA HIS A 187 16.01 6.92 9.19
C HIS A 187 15.49 8.20 8.52
N GLU A 188 16.34 8.85 7.73
CA GLU A 188 15.91 9.95 6.87
C GLU A 188 15.05 9.37 5.75
N HIS A 189 13.73 9.56 5.85
CA HIS A 189 12.82 9.23 4.76
C HIS A 189 13.01 10.26 3.65
N VAL A 190 13.26 9.79 2.43
CA VAL A 190 13.20 10.66 1.25
C VAL A 190 11.77 11.18 1.14
N LEU A 191 11.62 12.48 1.37
CA LEU A 191 10.39 13.19 1.11
C LEU A 191 10.30 13.49 -0.38
N GLU A 192 9.14 13.22 -0.96
CA GLU A 192 8.84 13.54 -2.35
C GLU A 192 7.59 14.43 -2.38
N SER A 193 7.53 15.34 -3.36
CA SER A 193 6.41 16.26 -3.47
C SER A 193 5.22 15.62 -4.17
N VAL A 194 4.02 15.88 -3.67
CA VAL A 194 2.75 15.63 -4.36
C VAL A 194 2.11 16.95 -4.71
N TYR A 195 1.40 16.99 -5.84
CA TYR A 195 0.77 18.21 -6.37
C TYR A 195 -0.71 17.96 -6.59
N TRP A 196 -1.55 18.93 -6.23
CA TRP A 196 -2.99 18.87 -6.45
C TRP A 196 -3.48 20.11 -7.21
N ASP A 197 -4.73 20.05 -7.67
CA ASP A 197 -5.34 21.13 -8.44
C ASP A 197 -6.44 21.85 -7.62
N ALA A 198 -7.22 22.70 -8.27
CA ALA A 198 -8.21 23.57 -7.68
C ALA A 198 -9.25 22.84 -6.83
N GLY A 199 -9.54 21.57 -7.12
CA GLY A 199 -10.51 20.80 -6.33
C GLY A 199 -10.05 20.58 -4.90
N THR A 200 -8.83 20.07 -4.72
CA THR A 200 -8.25 19.91 -3.37
C THR A 200 -7.96 21.27 -2.75
N ALA A 201 -7.47 22.24 -3.52
CA ALA A 201 -7.15 23.58 -3.03
C ALA A 201 -8.37 24.32 -2.45
N ARG A 202 -9.58 24.09 -2.98
CA ARG A 202 -10.82 24.65 -2.43
C ARG A 202 -11.29 23.98 -1.13
N LEU A 203 -10.93 22.71 -0.92
CA LEU A 203 -11.44 21.92 0.21
C LEU A 203 -10.50 21.98 1.43
N LEU A 204 -9.18 21.97 1.21
CA LEU A 204 -8.18 21.93 2.27
C LEU A 204 -8.32 23.07 3.30
N PRO A 205 -8.39 24.36 2.92
CA PRO A 205 -8.51 25.45 3.91
C PRO A 205 -9.76 25.31 4.80
N ARG A 206 -10.87 24.84 4.23
CA ARG A 206 -12.13 24.61 4.94
C ARG A 206 -12.04 23.43 5.92
N LEU A 207 -11.28 22.39 5.57
CA LEU A 207 -11.02 21.24 6.43
C LEU A 207 -10.06 21.59 7.58
N ILE A 208 -9.04 22.39 7.30
CA ILE A 208 -8.01 22.80 8.27
C ILE A 208 -8.64 23.69 9.36
N ARG A 209 -9.51 24.63 8.97
CA ARG A 209 -10.23 25.53 9.88
C ARG A 209 -9.29 26.28 10.84
N GLY A 210 -8.21 26.86 10.29
CA GLY A 210 -7.25 27.67 11.04
C GLY A 210 -6.24 26.91 11.89
N ARG A 211 -6.34 25.57 12.00
CA ARG A 211 -5.29 24.76 12.63
C ARG A 211 -3.96 24.93 11.90
N THR A 212 -2.87 24.99 12.63
CA THR A 212 -1.53 25.21 12.06
C THR A 212 -0.65 23.96 12.10
N HIS A 213 -0.97 22.99 12.97
CA HIS A 213 -0.15 21.80 13.17
C HIS A 213 -0.99 20.52 13.37
N GLY A 214 -0.36 19.38 13.10
CA GLY A 214 -0.92 18.05 13.36
C GLY A 214 -1.64 17.44 12.16
N PRO A 215 -2.32 16.29 12.34
CA PRO A 215 -2.86 15.52 11.21
C PRO A 215 -3.88 16.29 10.38
N VAL A 216 -3.75 16.22 9.05
CA VAL A 216 -4.72 16.82 8.12
C VAL A 216 -6.08 16.12 8.25
N PHE A 217 -6.06 14.78 8.17
CA PHE A 217 -7.25 13.93 8.25
C PHE A 217 -7.35 13.33 9.65
N VAL A 218 -8.33 13.81 10.43
CA VAL A 218 -8.59 13.35 11.80
C VAL A 218 -9.94 12.64 11.92
N THR A 219 -10.13 11.78 12.92
CA THR A 219 -11.39 11.10 13.24
C THR A 219 -12.48 12.09 13.67
N HIS A 220 -13.74 11.65 13.72
CA HIS A 220 -14.84 12.48 14.26
C HIS A 220 -14.99 12.39 15.78
N ARG A 221 -14.41 11.36 16.39
CA ARG A 221 -14.47 11.10 17.82
C ARG A 221 -13.06 10.92 18.35
N ARG A 222 -12.84 11.32 19.59
CA ARG A 222 -11.58 11.07 20.29
C ARG A 222 -11.34 9.56 20.41
N PRO A 223 -10.08 9.11 20.42
CA PRO A 223 -9.77 7.72 20.69
C PRO A 223 -10.39 7.28 22.04
N GLY A 224 -10.87 6.04 22.08
CA GLY A 224 -11.48 5.48 23.29
C GLY A 224 -10.48 5.33 24.45
N PRO A 225 -10.96 5.19 25.69
CA PRO A 225 -10.10 5.01 26.86
C PRO A 225 -9.11 3.85 26.66
N GLY A 226 -7.84 4.05 27.03
CA GLY A 226 -6.78 3.03 26.94
C GLY A 226 -6.14 2.86 25.56
N LYS A 227 -6.63 3.55 24.51
CA LYS A 227 -5.98 3.53 23.20
C LYS A 227 -4.81 4.53 23.17
N TYR A 228 -3.60 4.03 23.38
CA TYR A 228 -2.37 4.82 23.20
C TYR A 228 -2.09 5.04 21.72
N LEU A 229 -1.93 6.30 21.33
CA LEU A 229 -1.49 6.74 20.02
C LEU A 229 -0.22 7.58 20.20
N ALA A 230 0.66 7.57 19.20
CA ALA A 230 1.79 8.48 19.21
C ALA A 230 1.29 9.93 19.14
N ASP A 231 2.00 10.87 19.79
CA ASP A 231 1.62 12.28 19.81
C ASP A 231 1.42 12.86 18.41
N ARG A 232 2.22 12.41 17.43
CA ARG A 232 2.10 12.81 16.01
C ARG A 232 0.78 12.35 15.36
N ASP A 233 0.12 11.36 15.90
CA ASP A 233 -1.17 10.85 15.42
C ASP A 233 -2.35 11.45 16.18
N LEU A 234 -2.11 12.43 17.05
CA LEU A 234 -3.14 13.21 17.73
C LEU A 234 -3.07 14.67 17.26
N CYS A 235 -4.23 15.28 17.03
CA CYS A 235 -4.30 16.70 16.78
C CYS A 235 -4.17 17.47 18.11
N PRO A 236 -3.17 18.37 18.24
CA PRO A 236 -2.92 19.08 19.50
C PRO A 236 -4.10 19.96 19.92
N ASP A 237 -4.80 20.55 18.95
CA ASP A 237 -5.89 21.49 19.23
C ASP A 237 -7.20 20.80 19.63
N THR A 238 -7.45 19.58 19.14
CA THR A 238 -8.76 18.90 19.25
C THR A 238 -8.73 17.60 20.06
N GLY A 239 -7.55 16.97 20.18
CA GLY A 239 -7.37 15.63 20.71
C GLY A 239 -7.92 14.52 19.81
N LEU A 240 -8.29 14.83 18.56
CA LEU A 240 -8.76 13.84 17.60
C LEU A 240 -7.59 13.06 17.01
N ALA A 241 -7.81 11.78 16.74
CA ALA A 241 -6.79 10.89 16.20
C ALA A 241 -6.67 11.04 14.67
N ARG A 242 -5.50 10.73 14.11
CA ARG A 242 -5.31 10.55 12.66
C ARG A 242 -6.24 9.47 12.13
N LEU A 243 -6.85 9.74 10.98
CA LEU A 243 -7.71 8.78 10.28
C LEU A 243 -6.87 7.58 9.80
N SER A 244 -7.29 6.37 10.15
CA SER A 244 -6.60 5.14 9.67
C SER A 244 -6.99 4.80 8.23
N TYR A 245 -6.17 3.96 7.59
CA TYR A 245 -6.48 3.42 6.25
C TYR A 245 -7.81 2.65 6.26
N ASP A 246 -8.00 1.75 7.23
CA ASP A 246 -9.20 0.92 7.34
C ASP A 246 -10.45 1.80 7.48
N GLN A 247 -10.41 2.81 8.36
CA GLN A 247 -11.52 3.76 8.49
C GLN A 247 -11.79 4.51 7.19
N ALA A 248 -10.75 4.98 6.49
CA ALA A 248 -10.91 5.64 5.21
C ALA A 248 -11.52 4.70 4.15
N ARG A 249 -11.18 3.41 4.18
CA ARG A 249 -11.72 2.39 3.26
C ARG A 249 -13.18 2.12 3.56
N ASP A 250 -13.54 1.92 4.82
CA ASP A 250 -14.91 1.69 5.27
C ASP A 250 -15.81 2.88 4.91
N LEU A 251 -15.31 4.11 5.04
CA LEU A 251 -16.05 5.33 4.71
C LEU A 251 -16.29 5.47 3.20
N LEU A 252 -15.29 5.13 2.36
CA LEU A 252 -15.50 5.11 0.91
C LEU A 252 -16.46 3.98 0.53
N ASP A 253 -16.32 2.82 1.16
CA ASP A 253 -17.19 1.67 0.94
C ASP A 253 -18.65 2.05 1.21
N ALA A 254 -18.95 2.54 2.41
CA ALA A 254 -20.28 2.92 2.82
C ALA A 254 -20.89 4.01 1.91
N ALA A 255 -20.06 4.88 1.32
CA ALA A 255 -20.52 5.91 0.41
C ALA A 255 -20.79 5.40 -1.02
N THR A 256 -20.24 4.25 -1.43
CA THR A 256 -20.23 3.80 -2.82
C THR A 256 -20.78 2.39 -3.04
N ALA A 257 -20.96 1.62 -1.99
CA ALA A 257 -21.60 0.32 -1.99
C ALA A 257 -23.09 0.49 -2.34
N VAL A 258 -23.45 0.08 -3.55
CA VAL A 258 -24.85 0.10 -4.03
C VAL A 258 -25.57 -1.20 -3.68
N ASP A 259 -24.83 -2.32 -3.60
CA ASP A 259 -25.36 -3.68 -3.48
C ASP A 259 -24.98 -4.39 -2.16
N GLY A 260 -24.68 -3.59 -1.11
CA GLY A 260 -24.38 -4.09 0.24
C GLY A 260 -22.91 -3.92 0.68
N PRO A 261 -22.59 -4.16 1.98
CA PRO A 261 -21.26 -3.88 2.54
C PRO A 261 -20.13 -4.63 1.82
N GLY A 262 -19.00 -3.94 1.58
CA GLY A 262 -17.80 -4.48 0.95
C GLY A 262 -17.81 -4.49 -0.58
N THR A 263 -18.89 -4.02 -1.22
CA THR A 263 -19.01 -3.93 -2.69
C THR A 263 -18.68 -2.56 -3.26
N GLY A 264 -18.34 -1.59 -2.40
CA GLY A 264 -18.01 -0.23 -2.79
C GLY A 264 -16.62 -0.10 -3.41
N TRP A 265 -16.30 1.12 -3.83
CA TRP A 265 -15.03 1.46 -4.48
C TRP A 265 -13.85 1.29 -3.53
N ASP A 266 -12.70 0.88 -4.07
CA ASP A 266 -11.44 0.90 -3.35
C ASP A 266 -10.71 2.25 -3.44
N LEU A 267 -9.99 2.65 -2.39
CA LEU A 267 -9.21 3.90 -2.38
C LEU A 267 -8.14 3.92 -3.48
N HIS A 268 -7.61 2.75 -3.86
CA HIS A 268 -6.66 2.61 -4.95
C HIS A 268 -7.28 2.98 -6.31
N GLU A 269 -8.59 2.80 -6.49
CA GLU A 269 -9.29 3.14 -7.73
C GLU A 269 -9.21 4.64 -8.04
N LEU A 270 -9.17 5.52 -7.03
CA LEU A 270 -9.03 6.97 -7.25
C LEU A 270 -7.66 7.32 -7.83
N ARG A 271 -6.59 6.71 -7.31
CA ARG A 271 -5.24 6.85 -7.87
C ARG A 271 -5.17 6.25 -9.27
N HIS A 272 -5.73 5.05 -9.44
CA HIS A 272 -5.75 4.34 -10.73
C HIS A 272 -6.45 5.20 -11.79
N SER A 273 -7.63 5.73 -11.47
CA SER A 273 -8.42 6.59 -12.35
C SER A 273 -7.69 7.89 -12.69
N GLY A 274 -7.05 8.53 -11.71
CA GLY A 274 -6.24 9.74 -11.95
C GLY A 274 -5.10 9.50 -12.95
N LEU A 275 -4.38 8.37 -12.81
CA LEU A 275 -3.29 8.02 -13.73
C LEU A 275 -3.80 7.65 -15.12
N THR A 276 -4.90 6.91 -15.21
CA THR A 276 -5.55 6.60 -16.49
C THR A 276 -5.97 7.88 -17.20
N HIS A 277 -6.68 8.79 -16.51
CA HIS A 277 -7.13 10.04 -17.11
C HIS A 277 -5.97 10.95 -17.54
N LEU A 278 -4.85 10.96 -16.81
CA LEU A 278 -3.65 11.71 -17.22
C LEU A 278 -3.03 11.11 -18.48
N GLY A 279 -2.92 9.78 -18.55
CA GLY A 279 -2.42 9.09 -19.74
C GLY A 279 -3.31 9.30 -20.97
N GLU A 280 -4.64 9.22 -20.80
CA GLU A 280 -5.63 9.53 -21.85
C GLU A 280 -5.58 11.00 -22.29
N SER A 281 -5.18 11.91 -21.39
CA SER A 281 -4.99 13.33 -21.71
C SER A 281 -3.63 13.61 -22.36
N GLY A 282 -2.84 12.57 -22.68
CA GLY A 282 -1.57 12.69 -23.40
C GLY A 282 -0.32 12.82 -22.53
N ALA A 283 -0.40 12.63 -21.21
CA ALA A 283 0.78 12.66 -20.35
C ALA A 283 1.78 11.56 -20.75
N SER A 284 3.05 11.94 -20.89
CA SER A 284 4.14 11.01 -21.19
C SER A 284 4.39 10.06 -20.01
N LEU A 285 5.03 8.93 -20.30
CA LEU A 285 5.40 7.95 -19.29
C LEU A 285 6.28 8.56 -18.18
N LEU A 286 7.17 9.48 -18.52
CA LEU A 286 8.04 10.17 -17.55
C LEU A 286 7.25 11.13 -16.66
N GLU A 287 6.27 11.85 -17.19
CA GLU A 287 5.40 12.71 -16.40
C GLU A 287 4.52 11.89 -15.46
N LEU A 288 3.97 10.77 -15.93
CA LEU A 288 3.24 9.82 -15.08
C LEU A 288 4.14 9.25 -13.99
N MET A 289 5.39 8.92 -14.30
CA MET A 289 6.39 8.47 -13.31
C MET A 289 6.64 9.54 -12.25
N ALA A 290 6.87 10.79 -12.65
CA ALA A 290 7.10 11.91 -11.74
C ALA A 290 5.87 12.18 -10.86
N LYS A 291 4.67 12.22 -11.45
CA LYS A 291 3.40 12.47 -10.73
C LYS A 291 3.10 11.38 -9.69
N SER A 292 3.24 10.13 -10.10
CA SER A 292 2.85 8.96 -9.29
C SER A 292 3.98 8.42 -8.42
N ARG A 293 5.22 8.86 -8.65
CA ARG A 293 6.43 8.46 -7.95
C ARG A 293 6.71 6.95 -8.07
N HIS A 294 6.47 6.40 -9.26
CA HIS A 294 6.90 5.03 -9.57
C HIS A 294 8.36 5.01 -9.99
N ARG A 295 9.14 4.11 -9.39
CA ARG A 295 10.56 3.91 -9.76
C ARG A 295 10.74 3.12 -11.06
N LYS A 296 9.77 2.28 -11.42
CA LYS A 296 9.82 1.42 -12.60
C LYS A 296 8.73 1.83 -13.58
N ALA A 297 9.14 2.14 -14.80
CA ALA A 297 8.26 2.49 -15.92
C ALA A 297 7.26 1.39 -16.26
N GLU A 298 7.65 0.12 -16.11
CA GLU A 298 6.82 -1.06 -16.36
C GLU A 298 5.46 -0.99 -15.64
N ASN A 299 5.45 -0.53 -14.39
CA ASN A 299 4.24 -0.42 -13.57
C ASN A 299 3.23 0.63 -14.08
N LEU A 300 3.64 1.49 -15.00
CA LEU A 300 2.83 2.57 -15.56
C LEU A 300 2.47 2.39 -17.03
N ARG A 301 3.07 1.41 -17.72
CA ARG A 301 2.82 1.16 -19.15
C ARG A 301 1.33 1.04 -19.47
N ARG A 302 0.53 0.47 -18.56
CA ARG A 302 -0.91 0.30 -18.72
C ARG A 302 -1.71 1.60 -18.82
N TYR A 303 -1.19 2.70 -18.25
CA TYR A 303 -1.83 4.01 -18.29
C TYR A 303 -1.42 4.81 -19.53
N PHE A 304 -0.28 4.47 -20.13
CA PHE A 304 0.19 5.12 -21.34
C PHE A 304 -0.58 4.58 -22.56
N LYS A 305 -1.63 5.31 -22.95
CA LYS A 305 -2.45 5.01 -24.12
C LYS A 305 -2.49 6.25 -25.01
N PRO A 306 -1.48 6.46 -25.89
CA PRO A 306 -1.44 7.62 -26.75
C PRO A 306 -2.68 7.63 -27.64
N SER A 307 -3.38 8.77 -27.69
CA SER A 307 -4.58 8.90 -28.51
C SER A 307 -4.22 8.85 -29.99
N PRO A 308 -5.14 8.39 -30.87
CA PRO A 308 -4.92 8.46 -32.31
C PRO A 308 -4.58 9.87 -32.79
N GLN A 309 -5.12 10.91 -32.15
CA GLN A 309 -4.78 12.30 -32.42
C GLN A 309 -3.33 12.62 -32.04
N ALA A 310 -2.87 12.24 -30.85
CA ALA A 310 -1.47 12.44 -30.44
C ALA A 310 -0.51 11.71 -31.39
N MET A 311 -0.88 10.52 -31.87
CA MET A 311 -0.10 9.79 -32.87
C MET A 311 -0.09 10.49 -34.24
N ARG A 312 -1.22 11.09 -34.65
CA ARG A 312 -1.29 11.90 -35.89
C ARG A 312 -0.43 13.14 -35.78
N GLU A 313 -0.53 13.89 -34.68
CA GLU A 313 0.28 15.09 -34.40
C GLU A 313 1.78 14.76 -34.39
N LEU A 314 2.17 13.66 -33.71
CA LEU A 314 3.54 13.16 -33.71
C LEU A 314 4.01 12.79 -35.12
N THR A 315 3.15 12.16 -35.93
CA THR A 315 3.45 11.80 -37.32
C THR A 315 3.55 13.05 -38.21
N SER A 316 2.81 14.12 -37.94
CA SER A 316 2.92 15.38 -38.69
C SER A 316 4.29 16.05 -38.53
N LEU A 317 5.02 15.78 -37.44
CA LEU A 317 6.37 16.32 -37.22
C LEU A 317 7.42 15.77 -38.20
N ILE A 318 7.19 14.59 -38.79
CA ILE A 318 8.07 14.00 -39.80
C ILE A 318 7.57 14.25 -41.23
N GLY A 319 6.45 14.96 -41.39
CA GLY A 319 5.93 15.35 -42.70
C GLY A 319 6.87 16.34 -43.40
N PRO A 320 6.86 16.40 -44.74
CA PRO A 320 7.66 17.38 -45.48
C PRO A 320 7.30 18.78 -44.98
N GLY A 321 8.29 19.49 -44.44
CA GLY A 321 8.09 20.78 -43.80
C GLY A 321 7.35 21.74 -44.72
N THR A 322 6.35 22.44 -44.20
CA THR A 322 5.81 23.64 -44.85
C THR A 322 6.87 24.74 -44.81
N SER A 323 7.92 24.59 -45.63
CA SER A 323 8.74 25.70 -46.09
C SER A 323 7.87 26.54 -47.03
N ARG A 324 6.97 27.32 -46.45
CA ARG A 324 6.45 28.52 -47.10
C ARG A 324 7.51 29.59 -46.94
N THR A 325 8.52 29.54 -47.81
CA THR A 325 9.31 30.72 -48.16
C THR A 325 8.37 31.69 -48.87
N HIS A 326 8.10 32.82 -48.21
CA HIS A 326 7.79 34.07 -48.90
C HIS A 326 9.06 34.60 -49.56
#